data_AF-A0A920GWK3-F1
#
_entry.id   AF-A0A920GWK3-F1
#
_cell.length_a   1.000
_cell.length_b   1.000
_cell.length_c   1.000
_cell.angle_alpha   90.00
_cell.angle_beta   90.00
_cell.angle_gamma   90.00
#
_symmetry.space_group_name_H-M   'P 1'
#
loop_
_entity.id
_entity.type
_entity.pdbx_description
1 polymer ?
#
loop_
_entity_poly.entity_id
_entity_poly.type
_entity_poly.pdbx_seq_one_letter_code
_entity_poly.pdbx_strand_id
1 'polypeptide(L)' 'MEQFGYQCRETIDRWVGIPVCVGIGPTKTLAKVANYGAKHYPATNGVVDIMDEKEEEN' A
#
# COMPACT_ATOMS: atom_id res chain seq x y z
N MET A 1 -2.44 -1.90 8.38
CA MET A 1 -2.36 -3.07 7.46
C MET A 1 -1.11 -3.03 6.56
N GLU A 2 -0.28 -2.01 6.66
CA GLU A 2 0.96 -1.84 5.88
C GLU A 2 1.85 -3.09 5.77
N GLN A 3 2.13 -3.79 6.89
CA GLN A 3 2.94 -5.02 6.90
C GLN A 3 2.38 -6.11 5.98
N PHE A 4 1.05 -6.25 5.94
CA PHE A 4 0.39 -7.20 5.04
C PHE A 4 0.56 -6.78 3.58
N GLY A 5 0.52 -5.47 3.28
CA GLY A 5 0.82 -4.94 1.96
C GLY A 5 2.23 -5.31 1.47
N TYR A 6 3.24 -5.20 2.33
CA TYR A 6 4.60 -5.64 1.99
C TYR A 6 4.69 -7.14 1.76
N GLN A 7 4.02 -7.96 2.57
CA GLN A 7 3.98 -9.42 2.39
C GLN A 7 3.34 -9.82 1.05
N CYS A 8 2.25 -9.16 0.66
CA CYS A 8 1.63 -9.39 -0.65
C CYS A 8 2.60 -9.06 -1.79
N ARG A 9 3.25 -7.89 -1.73
CA ARG A 9 4.22 -7.46 -2.72
C ARG A 9 5.38 -8.46 -2.85
N GLU A 10 5.97 -8.86 -1.73
CA GLU A 10 7.07 -9.83 -1.71
C GLU A 10 6.64 -11.21 -2.25
N THR A 11 5.44 -11.66 -1.92
CA THR A 11 4.93 -12.94 -2.41
C THR A 11 4.74 -12.92 -3.93
N ILE A 12 4.16 -11.85 -4.46
CA ILE A 12 3.95 -11.69 -5.90
C ILE A 12 5.29 -11.60 -6.63
N ASP A 13 6.26 -10.88 -6.07
CA ASP A 13 7.60 -10.80 -6.64
C ASP A 13 8.28 -12.18 -6.69
N ARG A 14 8.24 -12.94 -5.58
CA ARG A 14 8.83 -14.29 -5.52
C ARG A 14 8.17 -15.29 -6.47
N TRP A 15 6.84 -15.22 -6.64
CA TRP A 15 6.09 -16.24 -7.37
C TRP A 15 5.90 -15.91 -8.85
N VAL A 16 5.73 -14.63 -9.18
CA VAL A 16 5.43 -14.16 -10.53
C VAL A 16 6.61 -13.43 -11.16
N GLY A 17 7.52 -12.86 -10.35
CA GLY A 17 8.67 -12.09 -10.83
C GLY A 17 8.29 -10.70 -11.35
N ILE A 18 7.12 -10.18 -10.96
CA ILE A 18 6.62 -8.87 -11.43
C ILE A 18 6.50 -7.92 -10.23
N PRO A 19 7.12 -6.73 -10.29
CA PRO A 19 6.98 -5.74 -9.23
C PRO A 19 5.57 -5.16 -9.21
N VAL A 20 4.99 -5.05 -8.01
CA VAL A 20 3.66 -4.51 -7.78
C VAL A 20 3.66 -3.43 -6.70
N CYS A 21 2.65 -2.56 -6.75
CA CYS A 21 2.32 -1.61 -5.69
C CYS A 21 1.01 -2.00 -5.02
N VAL A 22 0.86 -1.69 -3.74
CA VAL A 22 -0.33 -2.02 -2.94
C VAL A 22 -0.90 -0.74 -2.32
N GLY A 23 -2.20 -0.51 -2.54
CA GLY A 23 -2.96 0.54 -1.87
C GLY A 23 -4.05 -0.06 -1.00
N ILE A 24 -4.12 0.38 0.25
CA ILE A 24 -5.09 -0.08 1.24
C ILE A 24 -5.95 1.10 1.67
N GLY A 25 -7.26 0.93 1.69
CA GLY A 25 -8.20 1.96 2.11
C GLY A 25 -9.61 1.39 2.34
N PRO A 26 -10.48 2.11 3.08
CA PRO A 26 -11.75 1.56 3.57
C PRO A 26 -12.82 1.42 2.47
N THR A 27 -12.60 2.01 1.30
CA THR A 27 -13.45 1.87 0.11
C THR A 27 -12.61 1.57 -1.12
N LYS A 28 -13.24 1.04 -2.18
CA LYS A 28 -12.57 0.76 -3.46
C LYS A 28 -11.89 2.01 -4.04
N THR A 29 -12.56 3.16 -3.93
CA THR A 29 -12.03 4.45 -4.40
C THR A 29 -10.80 4.85 -3.61
N LEU A 30 -10.87 4.78 -2.28
CA LEU A 30 -9.74 5.14 -1.40
C LEU A 30 -8.55 4.19 -1.58
N ALA A 31 -8.78 2.87 -1.66
CA ALA A 31 -7.71 1.92 -1.97
C ALA A 31 -7.03 2.22 -3.31
N LYS A 32 -7.78 2.68 -4.33
CA LYS A 32 -7.20 3.07 -5.62
C LYS A 32 -6.39 4.36 -5.52
N VAL A 33 -6.85 5.35 -4.73
CA VAL A 33 -6.10 6.57 -4.44
C VAL A 33 -4.79 6.25 -3.69
N ALA A 34 -4.84 5.37 -2.68
CA ALA A 34 -3.65 4.89 -2.00
C ALA A 34 -2.66 4.23 -2.97
N ASN A 35 -3.15 3.35 -3.85
CA ASN A 35 -2.30 2.67 -4.83
C ASN A 35 -1.70 3.65 -5.87
N TYR A 36 -2.43 4.72 -6.20
CA TYR A 36 -1.87 5.80 -7.00
C TYR A 36 -0.66 6.43 -6.28
N GLY A 37 -0.78 6.74 -4.98
CA GLY A 37 0.34 7.21 -4.18
C GLY A 37 1.51 6.23 -4.13
N ALA A 38 1.23 4.95 -3.89
CA ALA A 38 2.22 3.88 -3.82
C ALA A 38 3.05 3.76 -5.11
N LYS A 39 2.43 4.04 -6.27
CA LYS A 39 3.09 3.98 -7.58
C LYS A 39 3.93 5.22 -7.92
N HIS A 40 3.54 6.40 -7.45
CA HIS A 40 4.15 7.66 -7.89
C HIS A 40 5.14 8.26 -6.89
N TYR A 41 5.09 7.85 -5.63
CA TYR A 41 5.98 8.36 -4.58
C TYR A 41 6.94 7.27 -4.11
N PRO A 42 8.21 7.25 -4.56
CA PRO A 42 9.18 6.23 -4.17
C PRO A 42 9.39 6.09 -2.66
N ALA A 43 9.18 7.18 -1.91
CA ALA A 43 9.25 7.21 -0.44
C ALA A 43 8.27 6.25 0.25
N THR A 44 7.20 5.84 -0.44
CA THR A 44 6.19 4.89 0.08
C THR A 44 6.66 3.44 0.00
N ASN A 45 7.80 3.17 -0.64
CA ASN A 45 8.29 1.83 -0.89
C ASN A 45 7.18 0.90 -1.45
N GLY A 46 6.36 1.41 -2.38
CA GLY A 46 5.35 0.63 -3.09
C GLY A 46 4.16 0.16 -2.26
N VAL A 47 3.99 0.64 -1.02
CA VAL A 47 2.81 0.35 -0.19
C VAL A 47 2.28 1.65 0.42
N VAL A 48 0.98 1.90 0.29
CA VAL A 48 0.31 3.02 0.97
C VAL A 48 -0.94 2.49 1.64
N ASP A 49 -1.07 2.80 2.93
CA ASP A 49 -2.22 2.46 3.75
C ASP A 49 -2.88 3.76 4.23
N ILE A 50 -4.12 4.00 3.80
CA ILE A 50 -4.94 5.14 4.23
C ILE A 50 -6.18 4.69 5.01
N MET A 51 -6.11 3.52 5.65
CA MET A 51 -7.09 3.15 6.67
C MET A 51 -6.96 4.12 7.84
N ASP A 52 -8.06 4.75 8.22
CA ASP A 52 -8.07 5.76 9.28
C ASP A 52 -7.97 5.06 10.65
N GLU A 53 -6.90 5.36 11.40
CA GLU A 53 -6.92 5.83 12.80
C GLU A 53 -5.47 5.87 13.35
N LYS A 54 -4.90 7.07 13.41
CA LYS A 54 -4.41 7.68 14.66
C LYS A 54 -4.37 9.20 14.50
N GLU A 55 -5.18 9.86 15.33
CA GLU A 55 -4.82 11.15 15.90
C GLU A 55 -3.36 11.06 16.39
N GLU A 56 -2.48 11.92 15.86
CA GLU A 56 -1.32 12.36 16.63
C GLU A 56 -1.84 13.38 17.64
N GLU A 57 -2.46 12.91 18.74
CA GLU A 57 -2.45 13.66 19.99
C GLU A 57 -1.02 13.59 20.56
N ASN A 58 -0.39 14.77 20.64
CA ASN A 58 0.67 15.22 21.55
C ASN A 58 1.53 14.17 22.28
#